data_AF-A0A8S8YV56-F1
#
_entry.id   AF-A0A8S8YV56-F1
#
_cell.length_a   1.000
_cell.length_b   1.000
_cell.length_c   1.000
_cell.angle_alpha   90.00
_cell.angle_beta   90.00
_cell.angle_gamma   90.00
#
_symmetry.space_group_name_H-M   'P 1'
#
loop_
_entity.id
_entity.type
_entity.pdbx_description
1 polymer ?
#
loop_
_entity_poly.entity_id
_entity_poly.type
_entity_poly.pdbx_seq_one_letter_code
_entity_poly.pdbx_strand_id
1 'polypeptide(L)' 'MLIGLTGRNASGKTTVVKWLEGKGFLAVSCSGSIRAWLAEERIDESRDSLIEGGREFEERWSGNPRRDASREAFRQ' A
#
# COMPACT_ATOMS: atom_id res chain seq x y z
N MET A 1 10.75 13.43 -5.01
CA MET A 1 11.03 12.29 -5.94
C MET A 1 10.29 11.07 -5.43
N LEU A 2 9.56 10.36 -6.30
CA LEU A 2 8.84 9.13 -5.93
C LEU A 2 9.49 7.90 -6.58
N ILE A 3 9.63 6.82 -5.81
CA ILE A 3 10.15 5.54 -6.29
C ILE A 3 9.07 4.47 -6.10
N GLY A 4 8.55 3.93 -7.21
CA GLY A 4 7.64 2.79 -7.19
C GLY A 4 8.41 1.47 -7.14
N LEU A 5 8.29 0.71 -6.05
CA LEU A 5 8.99 -0.56 -5.88
C LEU A 5 8.04 -1.74 -6.11
N THR A 6 8.18 -2.39 -7.26
CA THR A 6 7.36 -3.55 -7.66
C THR A 6 8.18 -4.84 -7.70
N GLY A 7 7.50 -6.00 -7.66
CA GLY A 7 8.13 -7.32 -7.67
C GLY A 7 7.29 -8.39 -6.99
N ARG A 8 7.65 -9.66 -7.18
CA ARG A 8 6.89 -10.81 -6.64
C ARG A 8 6.88 -10.82 -5.10
N ASN A 9 5.86 -11.41 -4.49
CA ASN A 9 5.86 -11.61 -3.04
C ASN A 9 7.12 -12.39 -2.61
N ALA A 10 7.67 -12.01 -1.45
CA ALA A 10 8.93 -12.51 -0.91
C ALA A 10 10.20 -12.28 -1.77
N SER A 11 10.16 -11.44 -2.82
CA SER A 11 11.33 -11.16 -3.68
C SER A 11 12.38 -10.21 -3.06
N GLY A 12 12.33 -9.94 -1.77
CA GLY A 12 13.29 -9.06 -1.09
C GLY A 12 13.04 -7.54 -1.23
N LYS A 13 11.87 -7.11 -1.70
CA LYS A 13 11.53 -5.66 -1.84
C LYS A 13 11.72 -4.88 -0.53
N THR A 14 11.38 -5.48 0.60
CA THR A 14 11.55 -4.88 1.92
C THR A 14 13.02 -4.53 2.21
N THR A 15 13.98 -5.30 1.69
CA THR A 15 15.42 -5.01 1.84
C THR A 15 15.80 -3.72 1.12
N VAL A 16 15.31 -3.54 -0.10
CA VAL A 16 15.57 -2.31 -0.88
C VAL A 16 14.89 -1.10 -0.24
N VAL A 17 13.67 -1.28 0.26
CA VAL A 17 12.96 -0.23 1.02
C VAL A 17 13.78 0.20 2.23
N LYS A 18 14.25 -0.74 3.07
CA LYS A 18 15.09 -0.42 4.24
C LYS A 18 16.39 0.29 3.87
N TRP A 19 17.00 -0.10 2.75
CA TRP A 19 18.19 0.58 2.24
C TRP A 19 17.89 2.02 1.82
N LEU A 20 16.75 2.27 1.17
CA LEU A 20 16.30 3.61 0.80
C LEU A 20 15.94 4.46 2.04
N GLU A 21 15.32 3.87 3.05
CA GLU A 21 15.05 4.55 4.33
C GLU A 21 16.35 5.08 4.96
N GLY A 22 17.42 4.28 4.95
CA GLY A 22 18.76 4.70 5.39
C GLY A 22 19.39 5.82 4.57
N LYS A 23 18.81 6.18 3.42
CA LYS A 23 19.21 7.31 2.56
C LYS A 23 18.30 8.53 2.72
N GLY A 24 17.35 8.51 3.66
CA GLY A 24 16.44 9.61 3.95
C GLY A 24 15.10 9.54 3.22
N PHE A 25 14.76 8.41 2.59
CA PHE A 25 13.44 8.22 1.99
C PHE A 25 12.41 7.76 3.02
N LEU A 26 11.17 8.21 2.88
CA LEU A 26 10.05 7.68 3.64
C LEU A 26 9.48 6.45 2.94
N ALA A 27 9.35 5.33 3.65
CA ALA A 27 8.69 4.15 3.12
C ALA A 27 7.17 4.22 3.32
N VAL A 28 6.44 3.90 2.26
CA VAL A 28 4.99 3.70 2.30
C VAL A 28 4.61 2.44 1.54
N SER A 29 3.68 1.67 2.13
CA SER A 29 3.16 0.45 1.51
C SER A 29 1.75 0.66 1.00
N CYS A 30 1.54 0.40 -0.29
CA CYS A 30 0.21 0.43 -0.91
C CYS A 30 -0.75 -0.62 -0.30
N SER A 31 -0.22 -1.77 0.15
CA SER A 31 -1.05 -2.79 0.81
C SER A 31 -1.41 -2.43 2.25
N GLY A 32 -0.79 -1.41 2.85
CA GLY A 32 -1.06 -0.98 4.22
C GLY A 32 -2.51 -0.51 4.42
N SER A 33 -3.07 0.23 3.45
CA SER A 33 -4.46 0.68 3.51
C SER A 33 -5.46 -0.46 3.36
N ILE A 34 -5.15 -1.47 2.54
CA ILE A 34 -5.99 -2.66 2.36
C ILE A 34 -5.98 -3.49 3.65
N ARG A 35 -4.82 -3.66 4.30
CA ARG A 35 -4.71 -4.37 5.58
C ARG A 35 -5.52 -3.70 6.69
N ALA A 36 -5.46 -2.37 6.78
CA ALA A 36 -6.24 -1.61 7.75
C ALA A 36 -7.75 -1.83 7.54
N TRP A 37 -8.21 -1.76 6.29
CA TRP A 37 -9.60 -2.03 5.94
C TRP A 37 -10.03 -3.47 6.22
N LEU A 38 -9.21 -4.48 5.86
CA LEU A 38 -9.50 -5.88 6.19
C LEU A 38 -9.67 -6.09 7.70
N ALA A 39 -8.84 -5.42 8.51
CA ALA A 39 -8.96 -5.46 9.96
C ALA A 39 -10.25 -4.81 10.48
N GLU A 40 -10.69 -3.69 9.90
CA GLU A 40 -11.97 -3.03 10.24
C GLU A 40 -13.17 -3.94 9.94
N GLU A 41 -13.14 -4.65 8.81
CA GLU A 41 -14.17 -5.61 8.39
C GLU A 41 -14.04 -6.98 9.09
N ARG A 42 -13.02 -7.16 9.95
CA ARG A 42 -12.70 -8.43 10.63
C ARG A 42 -12.45 -9.60 9.67
N ILE A 43 -11.89 -9.31 8.51
CA ILE A 43 -11.47 -10.29 7.51
C ILE A 43 -10.02 -10.68 7.81
N ASP A 44 -9.74 -11.98 7.86
CA ASP A 44 -8.39 -12.49 8.13
C ASP A 44 -7.39 -12.12 7.01
N GLU A 45 -6.16 -11.77 7.39
CA GLU A 45 -5.13 -11.37 6.43
C GLU A 45 -4.51 -12.60 5.75
N SER A 46 -4.87 -12.81 4.49
CA SER A 46 -4.31 -13.82 3.61
C SER A 46 -3.96 -13.19 2.26
N ARG A 47 -3.21 -13.93 1.42
CA ARG A 47 -2.90 -13.47 0.06
C ARG A 47 -4.17 -13.21 -0.73
N ASP A 48 -5.16 -14.09 -0.59
CA ASP A 48 -6.39 -14.02 -1.37
C ASP A 48 -7.27 -12.87 -0.85
N SER A 49 -7.37 -12.67 0.47
CA SER A 49 -8.09 -11.51 1.01
C SER A 49 -7.42 -10.17 0.71
N LEU A 50 -6.10 -10.11 0.58
CA LEU A 50 -5.40 -8.90 0.10
C LEU A 50 -5.66 -8.61 -1.39
N ILE A 51 -5.79 -9.65 -2.22
CA ILE A 51 -6.10 -9.48 -3.65
C ILE A 51 -7.56 -9.07 -3.82
N GLU A 52 -8.48 -9.80 -3.18
CA GLU A 52 -9.91 -9.55 -3.32
C GLU A 52 -10.32 -8.26 -2.61
N GLY A 53 -9.86 -8.08 -1.37
CA GLY A 53 -10.04 -6.84 -0.64
C GLY A 53 -9.43 -5.64 -1.35
N GLY A 54 -8.32 -5.82 -2.09
CA GLY A 54 -7.78 -4.77 -2.95
C GLY A 54 -8.73 -4.37 -4.09
N ARG A 55 -9.41 -5.34 -4.71
CA ARG A 55 -10.39 -5.08 -5.79
C ARG A 55 -11.65 -4.40 -5.25
N GLU A 56 -12.21 -4.91 -4.16
CA GLU A 56 -13.38 -4.29 -3.51
C GLU A 56 -13.05 -2.89 -3.00
N PHE A 57 -11.86 -2.70 -2.43
CA PHE A 57 -11.40 -1.40 -1.96
C PHE A 57 -11.29 -0.38 -3.12
N GLU A 58 -10.76 -0.79 -4.28
CA GLU A 58 -10.72 0.06 -5.48
C GLU A 58 -12.13 0.40 -5.99
N GLU A 59 -13.04 -0.56 -6.10
CA GLU A 59 -14.42 -0.31 -6.52
C GLU A 59 -15.14 0.67 -5.59
N ARG A 60 -15.03 0.45 -4.28
CA ARG A 60 -15.80 1.18 -3.26
C ARG A 60 -15.24 2.57 -2.95
N TRP A 61 -13.94 2.79 -3.17
CA TRP A 61 -13.24 4.01 -2.77
C TRP A 61 -12.50 4.73 -3.90
N SER A 62 -12.77 4.40 -5.17
CA SER A 62 -12.21 5.08 -6.36
C SER A 62 -12.47 6.59 -6.44
N GLY A 63 -13.34 7.16 -5.58
CA GLY A 63 -13.61 8.60 -5.45
C GLY A 63 -13.43 9.18 -4.04
N ASN A 64 -12.64 8.54 -3.17
CA ASN A 64 -12.47 9.00 -1.78
C ASN A 64 -11.45 10.16 -1.65
N PRO A 65 -11.84 11.34 -1.13
CA PRO A 65 -10.92 12.47 -0.93
C PRO A 65 -9.75 12.19 0.02
N ARG A 66 -9.85 11.23 0.95
CA ARG A 66 -8.69 10.82 1.79
C ARG A 66 -7.60 10.10 0.98
N ARG A 67 -7.96 9.44 -0.12
CA ARG A 67 -7.04 8.73 -1.00
C ARG A 67 -6.35 9.70 -1.97
N ASP A 68 -7.09 10.73 -2.40
CA ASP A 68 -6.54 11.84 -3.17
C ASP A 68 -5.54 12.66 -2.34
N ALA A 69 -5.80 12.87 -1.05
CA ALA A 69 -4.84 13.51 -0.14
C ALA A 69 -3.52 12.72 -0.03
N SER A 70 -3.56 11.38 0.01
CA SER A 70 -2.34 10.56 -0.03
C SER A 70 -1.62 10.69 -1.37
N ARG A 71 -2.35 10.68 -2.50
CA ARG A 71 -1.76 10.91 -3.84
C ARG A 71 -1.16 12.31 -4.00
N GLU A 72 -1.76 13.31 -3.37
CA GLU A 72 -1.33 14.71 -3.37
C GLU A 72 -0.14 14.93 -2.43
N ALA A 73 -0.09 14.25 -1.29
CA ALA A 73 1.06 14.22 -0.39
C ALA A 73 2.31 13.60 -1.05
N PHE A 74 2.14 12.68 -2.00
CA PHE A 74 3.24 12.16 -2.81
C PHE A 74 3.60 13.05 -4.02
N ARG A 75 2.74 14.01 -4.39
CA ARG A 75 2.98 14.87 -5.56
C ARG A 75 3.87 16.09 -5.24
N GLN A 76 4.12 16.37 -3.96
CA GLN A 76 5.09 17.38 -3.47
C GLN A 76 6.49 16.78 -3.34
#